data_AF-A0A937RUX0-F1
#
_entry.id   AF-A0A937RUX0-F1
#
_cell.length_a   1.000
_cell.length_b   1.000
_cell.length_c   1.000
_cell.angle_alpha   90.00
_cell.angle_beta   90.00
_cell.angle_gamma   90.00
#
_symmetry.space_group_name_H-M   'P 1'
#
loop_
_entity.id
_entity.type
_entity.pdbx_description
1 polymer ?
#
loop_
_entity_poly.entity_id
_entity_poly.type
_entity_poly.pdbx_seq_one_letter_code
_entity_poly.pdbx_strand_id
1 'polypeptide(L)'
;MRNHDEKVRDMTESVLPSTRRKAARQERRRVHKRQRARQRDLLVVARRTAGHDDRDADFREGIRRQEITQMVWGRRAADKVGPLTRWASVQVGRDEVLRDAPLTEQVDYFARLVPDNTIGRHAVQHIESDLRHAADRERWLARRAEWSADQRRRHREQVSEDVDGILAAGCHRELNDALRAGYRARATVGEGGAVILPRPNRLLLGAHDVDDFADAVAGYGWIRDVVHTLRLVRVPQ
;
A
#
# COMPACT_ATOMS: atom_id res chain seq x y z
N MET A 1 1.37 37.23 -23.13
CA MET A 1 1.05 36.65 -21.81
C MET A 1 -0.21 35.82 -22.02
N ARG A 2 -0.11 34.48 -22.14
CA ARG A 2 -1.29 33.60 -22.35
C ARG A 2 -2.03 33.47 -21.03
N ASN A 3 -3.34 33.74 -21.01
CA ASN A 3 -4.12 33.78 -19.78
C ASN A 3 -4.27 32.39 -19.17
N HIS A 4 -4.27 32.31 -17.83
CA HIS A 4 -4.41 31.06 -17.07
C HIS A 4 -5.66 30.26 -17.49
N ASP A 5 -6.74 30.97 -17.82
CA ASP A 5 -8.03 30.40 -18.22
C ASP A 5 -8.00 29.71 -19.59
N GLU A 6 -7.24 30.26 -20.54
CA GLU A 6 -7.05 29.65 -21.87
C GLU A 6 -6.34 28.30 -21.74
N LYS A 7 -5.37 28.19 -20.82
CA LYS A 7 -4.63 26.96 -20.59
C LYS A 7 -5.50 25.86 -19.96
N VAL A 8 -6.40 26.21 -19.03
CA VAL A 8 -7.32 25.24 -18.42
C VAL A 8 -8.34 24.75 -19.45
N ARG A 9 -8.83 25.67 -20.29
CA ARG A 9 -9.72 25.33 -21.39
C ARG A 9 -9.04 24.41 -22.40
N ASP A 10 -7.82 24.74 -22.85
CA ASP A 10 -7.02 23.91 -23.75
C ASP A 10 -6.76 22.51 -23.16
N MET A 11 -6.44 22.43 -21.87
CA MET A 11 -6.24 21.14 -21.19
C MET A 11 -7.53 20.32 -21.14
N THR A 12 -8.67 20.97 -20.90
CA THR A 12 -9.98 20.31 -20.85
C THR A 12 -10.43 19.83 -22.23
N GLU A 13 -10.21 20.64 -23.27
CA GLU A 13 -10.48 20.27 -24.67
C GLU A 13 -9.52 19.18 -25.17
N SER A 14 -8.32 19.08 -24.58
CA SER A 14 -7.35 18.00 -24.85
C SER A 14 -7.69 16.65 -24.20
N VAL A 15 -8.76 16.58 -23.39
CA VAL A 15 -9.27 15.32 -22.81
C VAL A 15 -9.86 14.46 -23.92
N LEU A 16 -8.97 13.72 -24.59
CA LEU A 16 -9.37 12.82 -25.66
C LEU A 16 -10.04 11.58 -25.07
N PRO A 17 -11.19 11.15 -25.60
CA PRO A 17 -11.86 10.00 -25.07
C PRO A 17 -11.08 8.71 -25.38
N SER A 18 -10.99 7.80 -24.41
CA SER A 18 -10.16 6.58 -24.40
C SER A 18 -9.90 5.94 -25.76
N THR A 19 -8.63 5.66 -26.06
CA THR A 19 -8.23 4.83 -27.21
C THR A 19 -8.68 3.37 -27.05
N ARG A 20 -9.03 2.94 -25.84
CA ARG A 20 -9.49 1.57 -25.52
C ARG A 20 -11.00 1.40 -25.59
N ARG A 21 -11.77 2.35 -26.16
CA ARG A 21 -13.24 2.26 -26.27
C ARG A 21 -13.74 0.95 -26.91
N LYS A 22 -13.10 0.47 -27.98
CA LYS A 22 -13.45 -0.80 -28.64
C LYS A 22 -13.18 -2.00 -27.74
N ALA A 23 -12.00 -2.05 -27.12
CA ALA A 23 -11.62 -3.10 -26.19
C ALA A 23 -12.53 -3.14 -24.95
N ALA A 24 -12.87 -1.99 -24.36
CA ALA A 24 -13.79 -1.91 -23.23
C ALA A 24 -15.20 -2.40 -23.58
N ARG A 25 -15.71 -2.13 -24.80
CA ARG A 25 -16.99 -2.68 -25.25
C ARG A 25 -16.94 -4.21 -25.39
N GLN A 26 -15.85 -4.76 -25.90
CA GLN A 26 -15.65 -6.20 -25.99
C GLN A 26 -15.55 -6.83 -24.60
N GLU A 27 -14.80 -6.22 -23.69
CA GLU A 27 -14.65 -6.70 -22.32
C GLU A 27 -15.98 -6.66 -21.57
N ARG A 28 -16.78 -5.59 -21.71
CA ARG A 28 -18.14 -5.52 -21.16
C ARG A 28 -19.01 -6.66 -21.65
N ARG A 29 -18.97 -6.97 -22.96
CA ARG A 29 -19.70 -8.10 -23.54
C ARG A 29 -19.24 -9.43 -22.94
N ARG A 30 -17.93 -9.61 -22.71
CA ARG A 30 -17.37 -10.81 -22.07
C ARG A 30 -17.82 -10.93 -20.62
N VAL A 31 -17.76 -9.86 -19.82
CA VAL A 31 -18.22 -9.86 -18.42
C VAL A 31 -19.69 -10.25 -18.34
N HIS A 32 -20.57 -9.63 -19.15
CA HIS A 32 -21.98 -10.01 -19.17
C HIS A 32 -22.24 -11.42 -19.70
N LYS A 33 -21.46 -11.89 -20.69
CA LYS A 33 -21.57 -13.28 -21.18
C LYS A 33 -21.19 -14.27 -20.07
N ARG A 34 -20.09 -14.02 -19.36
CA ARG A 34 -19.64 -14.83 -18.21
C ARG A 34 -20.67 -14.83 -17.09
N GLN A 35 -21.24 -13.67 -16.77
CA GLN A 35 -22.32 -13.57 -15.78
C GLN A 35 -23.54 -14.41 -16.18
N ARG A 36 -24.02 -14.29 -17.43
CA ARG A 36 -25.14 -15.11 -17.91
C ARG A 36 -24.84 -16.61 -17.90
N ALA A 37 -23.62 -17.01 -18.27
CA ALA A 37 -23.19 -18.41 -18.18
C ALA A 37 -23.25 -18.90 -16.73
N ARG A 38 -22.64 -18.15 -15.79
CA ARG A 38 -22.67 -18.46 -14.35
C ARG A 38 -24.10 -18.56 -13.78
N GLN A 39 -25.01 -17.69 -14.23
CA GLN A 39 -26.43 -17.73 -13.84
C GLN A 39 -27.15 -18.96 -14.41
N ARG A 40 -26.87 -19.35 -15.66
CA ARG A 40 -27.44 -20.56 -16.25
C ARG A 40 -26.93 -21.82 -15.55
N ASP A 41 -25.65 -21.89 -15.24
CA ASP A 41 -25.06 -23.02 -14.52
C ASP A 41 -25.70 -23.17 -13.13
N LEU A 42 -25.96 -22.04 -12.44
CA LEU A 42 -26.73 -22.03 -11.19
C LEU A 42 -28.13 -22.58 -11.36
N LEU A 43 -28.88 -22.14 -12.38
CA LEU A 43 -30.22 -22.65 -12.64
C LEU A 43 -30.23 -24.15 -12.95
N VAL A 44 -29.20 -24.66 -13.64
CA VAL A 44 -29.04 -26.10 -13.89
C VAL A 44 -28.75 -26.86 -12.59
N VAL A 45 -27.90 -26.34 -11.71
CA VAL A 45 -27.61 -26.93 -10.40
C VAL A 45 -28.84 -26.89 -9.49
N ALA A 46 -29.50 -25.74 -9.37
CA ALA A 46 -30.72 -25.56 -8.56
C ALA A 46 -31.87 -26.46 -9.04
N ARG A 47 -32.04 -26.62 -10.37
CA ARG A 47 -33.04 -27.55 -10.93
C ARG A 47 -32.74 -29.02 -10.62
N ARG A 48 -31.46 -29.37 -10.39
CA ARG A 48 -31.02 -30.74 -10.04
C ARG A 48 -31.04 -31.00 -8.54
N THR A 49 -31.00 -29.96 -7.72
CA THR A 49 -31.01 -30.03 -6.26
C THR A 49 -32.31 -29.39 -5.77
N ALA A 50 -33.40 -30.15 -5.83
CA ALA A 50 -34.69 -29.71 -5.31
C ALA A 50 -34.57 -29.49 -3.78
N GLY A 51 -34.40 -28.24 -3.37
CA GLY A 51 -34.42 -27.83 -1.96
C GLY A 51 -33.29 -26.90 -1.50
N HIS A 52 -32.77 -25.99 -2.33
CA HIS A 52 -31.73 -25.06 -1.88
C HIS A 52 -32.11 -23.58 -1.88
N ASP A 53 -31.73 -22.97 -0.76
CA ASP A 53 -32.04 -21.64 -0.21
C ASP A 53 -31.51 -20.51 -1.10
N ASP A 54 -32.31 -19.44 -1.29
CA ASP A 54 -32.10 -18.30 -2.21
C ASP A 54 -30.85 -17.43 -1.89
N ARG A 55 -30.04 -17.83 -0.90
CA ARG A 55 -28.99 -16.99 -0.29
C ARG A 55 -27.69 -16.90 -1.10
N ASP A 56 -27.54 -17.71 -2.14
CA ASP A 56 -26.27 -17.84 -2.89
C ASP A 56 -26.20 -16.98 -4.18
N ALA A 57 -27.27 -16.27 -4.52
CA ALA A 57 -27.32 -15.39 -5.69
C ALA A 57 -26.46 -14.12 -5.50
N ASP A 58 -26.34 -13.61 -4.28
CA ASP A 58 -25.69 -12.33 -3.98
C ASP A 58 -24.16 -12.37 -4.03
N PHE A 59 -23.54 -13.52 -3.71
CA PHE A 59 -22.07 -13.68 -3.75
C PHE A 59 -21.47 -13.45 -5.15
N ARG A 60 -22.26 -13.61 -6.22
CA ARG A 60 -21.78 -13.52 -7.61
C ARG A 60 -21.95 -12.14 -8.24
N GLU A 61 -22.83 -11.29 -7.71
CA GLU A 61 -22.93 -9.90 -8.16
C GLU A 61 -21.68 -9.11 -7.76
N GLY A 62 -21.06 -9.45 -6.63
CA GLY A 62 -19.76 -8.89 -6.20
C GLY A 62 -18.66 -9.10 -7.26
N ILE A 63 -18.54 -10.30 -7.82
CA ILE A 63 -17.56 -10.63 -8.86
C ILE A 63 -17.80 -9.80 -10.13
N ARG A 64 -19.06 -9.74 -10.60
CA ARG A 64 -19.42 -8.94 -11.77
C ARG A 64 -19.14 -7.46 -11.54
N ARG A 65 -19.47 -6.94 -10.36
CA ARG A 65 -19.19 -5.54 -9.98
C ARG A 65 -17.69 -5.26 -10.01
N GLN A 66 -16.87 -6.18 -9.51
CA GLN A 66 -15.41 -6.08 -9.57
C GLN A 66 -14.88 -6.13 -11.01
N GLU A 67 -15.36 -7.05 -11.85
CA GLU A 67 -14.96 -7.17 -13.26
C GLU A 67 -15.33 -5.90 -14.07
N ILE A 68 -16.52 -5.35 -13.84
CA ILE A 68 -16.94 -4.07 -14.44
C ILE A 68 -16.08 -2.91 -13.92
N THR A 69 -15.79 -2.89 -12.63
CA THR A 69 -14.93 -1.87 -12.01
C THR A 69 -13.55 -1.90 -12.65
N GLN A 70 -12.89 -3.06 -12.73
CA GLN A 70 -11.58 -3.22 -13.37
C GLN A 70 -11.59 -2.78 -14.84
N MET A 71 -12.64 -3.12 -15.60
CA MET A 71 -12.80 -2.67 -16.98
C MET A 71 -12.90 -1.14 -17.07
N VAL A 72 -13.68 -0.49 -16.20
CA VAL A 72 -13.80 0.97 -16.14
C VAL A 72 -12.44 1.61 -15.80
N TRP A 73 -11.71 1.06 -14.82
CA TRP A 73 -10.34 1.46 -14.50
C TRP A 73 -9.41 1.36 -15.70
N GLY A 74 -9.38 0.21 -16.38
CA GLY A 74 -8.53 -0.01 -17.56
C GLY A 74 -8.86 0.90 -18.75
N ARG A 75 -10.12 1.32 -18.89
CA ARG A 75 -10.56 2.31 -19.87
C ARG A 75 -10.09 3.72 -19.49
N ARG A 76 -10.34 4.13 -18.23
CA ARG A 76 -9.95 5.44 -17.68
C ARG A 76 -8.44 5.65 -17.72
N ALA A 77 -7.66 4.62 -17.42
CA ALA A 77 -6.20 4.65 -17.54
C ALA A 77 -5.70 4.88 -18.99
N ALA A 78 -6.56 4.71 -19.99
CA ALA A 78 -6.26 5.01 -21.39
C ALA A 78 -6.88 6.34 -21.88
N ASP A 79 -7.55 7.10 -20.99
CA ASP A 79 -7.88 8.49 -21.24
C ASP A 79 -6.60 9.33 -21.11
N LYS A 80 -6.38 10.30 -22.00
CA LYS A 80 -5.22 11.21 -21.92
C LYS A 80 -5.50 12.36 -20.95
N VAL A 81 -5.65 12.03 -19.66
CA VAL A 81 -5.98 13.00 -18.59
C VAL A 81 -4.80 13.37 -17.70
N GLY A 82 -3.67 12.69 -17.85
CA GLY A 82 -2.50 12.87 -16.97
C GLY A 82 -1.96 14.31 -16.88
N PRO A 83 -1.95 15.14 -17.93
CA PRO A 83 -1.60 16.56 -17.78
C PRO A 83 -2.58 17.33 -16.89
N LEU A 84 -3.89 17.10 -17.06
CA LEU A 84 -4.94 17.75 -16.30
C LEU A 84 -4.90 17.35 -14.82
N THR A 85 -4.86 16.05 -14.53
CA THR A 85 -4.89 15.61 -13.13
C THR A 85 -3.61 15.99 -12.38
N ARG A 86 -2.43 15.93 -13.05
CA ARG A 86 -1.17 16.45 -12.46
C ARG A 86 -1.24 17.95 -12.21
N TRP A 87 -1.80 18.73 -13.13
CA TRP A 87 -2.00 20.16 -12.90
C TRP A 87 -2.90 20.42 -11.70
N ALA A 88 -4.02 19.71 -11.58
CA ALA A 88 -4.95 19.84 -10.46
C ALA A 88 -4.26 19.51 -9.12
N SER A 89 -3.54 18.38 -9.05
CA SER A 89 -2.77 18.02 -7.85
C SER A 89 -1.71 19.06 -7.48
N VAL A 90 -1.06 19.68 -8.47
CA VAL A 90 -0.10 20.77 -8.23
C VAL A 90 -0.79 22.03 -7.71
N GLN A 91 -2.01 22.36 -8.16
CA GLN A 91 -2.75 23.50 -7.62
C GLN A 91 -3.13 23.27 -6.16
N VAL A 92 -3.72 22.12 -5.83
CA VAL A 92 -4.01 21.73 -4.43
C VAL A 92 -2.73 21.71 -3.59
N GLY A 93 -1.61 21.24 -4.17
CA GLY A 93 -0.32 21.24 -3.47
C GLY A 93 0.27 22.63 -3.21
N ARG A 94 -0.11 23.66 -3.96
CA ARG A 94 0.43 25.03 -3.83
C ARG A 94 -0.43 25.95 -2.98
N ASP A 95 -1.74 25.78 -3.03
CA ASP A 95 -2.71 26.59 -2.30
C ASP A 95 -3.07 25.88 -0.99
N GLU A 96 -2.68 26.49 0.14
CA GLU A 96 -2.93 25.94 1.48
C GLU A 96 -4.42 25.85 1.81
N VAL A 97 -5.20 26.87 1.44
CA VAL A 97 -6.65 26.89 1.67
C VAL A 97 -7.32 25.76 0.89
N LEU A 98 -6.94 25.59 -0.37
CA LEU A 98 -7.47 24.52 -1.21
C LEU A 98 -7.02 23.13 -0.73
N ARG A 99 -5.79 23.00 -0.23
CA ARG A 99 -5.25 21.74 0.32
C ARG A 99 -6.05 21.26 1.52
N ASP A 100 -6.36 22.18 2.43
CA ASP A 100 -7.03 21.87 3.69
C ASP A 100 -8.55 21.75 3.54
N ALA A 101 -9.10 22.23 2.42
CA ALA A 101 -10.51 22.10 2.09
C ALA A 101 -10.94 20.63 1.93
N PRO A 102 -12.20 20.28 2.28
CA PRO A 102 -12.78 18.97 1.96
C PRO A 102 -12.68 18.62 0.48
N LEU A 103 -12.57 17.32 0.15
CA LEU A 103 -12.48 16.84 -1.24
C LEU A 103 -13.60 17.41 -2.13
N THR A 104 -14.81 17.56 -1.62
CA THR A 104 -15.93 18.15 -2.35
C THR A 104 -15.65 19.59 -2.76
N GLU A 105 -15.11 20.41 -1.86
CA GLU A 105 -14.77 21.81 -2.14
C GLU A 105 -13.58 21.92 -3.09
N GLN A 106 -12.60 21.02 -2.96
CA GLN A 106 -11.50 20.91 -3.93
C GLN A 106 -12.02 20.61 -5.34
N VAL A 107 -12.96 19.67 -5.45
CA VAL A 107 -13.57 19.29 -6.73
C VAL A 107 -14.42 20.43 -7.30
N ASP A 108 -15.19 21.12 -6.45
CA ASP A 108 -16.01 22.27 -6.85
C ASP A 108 -15.15 23.44 -7.35
N TYR A 109 -13.97 23.65 -6.76
CA TYR A 109 -13.00 24.61 -7.28
C TYR A 109 -12.64 24.31 -8.74
N PHE A 110 -12.27 23.07 -9.07
CA PHE A 110 -11.96 22.71 -10.45
C PHE A 110 -13.18 22.67 -11.37
N ALA A 111 -14.35 22.30 -10.85
CA ALA A 111 -15.60 22.29 -11.61
C ALA A 111 -15.96 23.68 -12.15
N ARG A 112 -15.66 24.75 -11.39
CA ARG A 112 -15.85 26.14 -11.82
C ARG A 112 -14.90 26.58 -12.95
N LEU A 113 -13.76 25.90 -13.11
CA LEU A 113 -12.74 26.24 -14.10
C LEU A 113 -12.89 25.51 -15.44
N VAL A 114 -13.72 24.46 -15.47
CA VAL A 114 -13.99 23.69 -16.69
C VAL A 114 -15.37 24.01 -17.24
N PRO A 115 -15.60 23.86 -18.57
CA PRO A 115 -16.92 24.06 -19.15
C PRO A 115 -17.96 23.09 -18.55
N ASP A 116 -19.16 23.58 -18.22
CA ASP A 116 -20.26 22.68 -17.79
C ASP A 116 -20.90 21.98 -18.99
N ASN A 117 -20.15 21.05 -19.56
CA ASN A 117 -20.60 20.15 -20.60
C ASN A 117 -20.08 18.73 -20.33
N THR A 118 -20.40 17.80 -21.21
CA THR A 118 -20.01 16.39 -21.04
C THR A 118 -18.48 16.20 -20.93
N ILE A 119 -17.69 17.00 -21.64
CA ILE A 119 -16.22 16.92 -21.60
C ILE A 119 -15.71 17.44 -20.26
N GLY A 120 -16.17 18.62 -19.83
CA GLY A 120 -15.77 19.19 -18.54
C GLY A 120 -16.22 18.32 -17.35
N ARG A 121 -17.45 17.82 -17.33
CA ARG A 121 -17.90 16.87 -16.29
C ARG A 121 -17.07 15.59 -16.25
N HIS A 122 -16.67 15.06 -17.42
CA HIS A 122 -15.77 13.90 -17.49
C HIS A 122 -14.35 14.25 -16.98
N ALA A 123 -13.87 15.45 -17.25
CA ALA A 123 -12.61 15.98 -16.74
C ALA A 123 -12.62 16.10 -15.20
N VAL A 124 -13.69 16.67 -14.62
CA VAL A 124 -13.89 16.77 -13.16
C VAL A 124 -13.87 15.40 -12.50
N GLN A 125 -14.53 14.39 -13.08
CA GLN A 125 -14.52 13.03 -12.53
C GLN A 125 -13.12 12.43 -12.44
N HIS A 126 -12.22 12.75 -13.37
CA HIS A 126 -10.83 12.31 -13.32
C HIS A 126 -10.04 13.06 -12.26
N ILE A 127 -10.24 14.37 -12.11
CA ILE A 127 -9.64 15.17 -11.04
C ILE A 127 -10.06 14.62 -9.67
N GLU A 128 -11.37 14.44 -9.44
CA GLU A 128 -11.92 13.87 -8.21
C GLU A 128 -11.30 12.50 -7.89
N SER A 129 -11.20 11.63 -8.90
CA SER A 129 -10.64 10.29 -8.72
C SER A 129 -9.17 10.34 -8.31
N ASP A 130 -8.36 11.21 -8.93
CA ASP A 130 -6.93 11.36 -8.60
C ASP A 130 -6.73 11.99 -7.22
N LEU A 131 -7.49 13.03 -6.88
CA LEU A 131 -7.43 13.67 -5.56
C LEU A 131 -7.84 12.71 -4.44
N ARG A 132 -8.92 11.94 -4.64
CA ARG A 132 -9.33 10.89 -3.71
C ARG A 132 -8.22 9.85 -3.52
N HIS A 133 -7.64 9.38 -4.63
CA HIS A 133 -6.56 8.40 -4.57
C HIS A 133 -5.31 8.93 -3.85
N ALA A 134 -4.96 10.20 -4.05
CA ALA A 134 -3.86 10.84 -3.35
C ALA A 134 -4.12 10.89 -1.83
N ALA A 135 -5.31 11.33 -1.41
CA ALA A 135 -5.69 11.39 0.00
C ALA A 135 -5.72 10.00 0.65
N ASP A 136 -6.24 8.99 -0.04
CA ASP A 136 -6.25 7.60 0.46
C ASP A 136 -4.84 7.03 0.58
N ARG A 137 -3.95 7.34 -0.37
CA ARG A 137 -2.55 6.93 -0.34
C ARG A 137 -1.81 7.56 0.84
N GLU A 138 -2.04 8.85 1.11
CA GLU A 138 -1.46 9.55 2.24
C GLU A 138 -1.92 8.95 3.58
N ARG A 139 -3.22 8.73 3.74
CA ARG A 139 -3.78 8.02 4.91
C ARG A 139 -3.16 6.63 5.08
N TRP A 140 -3.02 5.87 3.99
CA TRP A 140 -2.39 4.55 4.03
C TRP A 140 -0.91 4.62 4.44
N LEU A 141 -0.16 5.59 3.91
CA LEU A 141 1.24 5.80 4.27
C LEU A 141 1.39 6.19 5.75
N ALA A 142 0.55 7.11 6.25
CA ALA A 142 0.53 7.51 7.65
C ALA A 142 0.24 6.31 8.56
N ARG A 143 -0.83 5.56 8.28
CA ARG A 143 -1.18 4.35 9.03
C ARG A 143 -0.09 3.29 8.99
N ARG A 144 0.57 3.11 7.84
CA ARG A 144 1.70 2.20 7.70
C ARG A 144 2.91 2.65 8.52
N ALA A 145 3.18 3.96 8.56
CA ALA A 145 4.27 4.53 9.36
C ALA A 145 4.01 4.33 10.86
N GLU A 146 2.79 4.62 11.33
CA GLU A 146 2.34 4.37 12.71
C GLU A 146 2.50 2.90 13.09
N TRP A 147 1.97 1.99 12.26
CA TRP A 147 2.12 0.55 12.50
C TRP A 147 3.58 0.12 12.55
N SER A 148 4.42 0.66 11.67
CA SER A 148 5.86 0.35 11.65
C SER A 148 6.60 0.93 12.86
N ALA A 149 6.16 2.07 13.39
CA ALA A 149 6.69 2.65 14.62
C ALA A 149 6.30 1.83 15.84
N ASP A 150 5.02 1.43 15.94
CA ASP A 150 4.51 0.58 17.01
C ASP A 150 5.20 -0.79 17.05
N GLN A 151 5.37 -1.43 15.88
CA GLN A 151 6.11 -2.68 15.76
C GLN A 151 7.57 -2.53 16.19
N ARG A 152 8.25 -1.45 15.79
CA ARG A 152 9.63 -1.19 16.21
C ARG A 152 9.74 -0.99 17.72
N ARG A 153 8.81 -0.26 18.33
CA ARG A 153 8.77 -0.05 19.78
C ARG A 153 8.65 -1.38 20.53
N ARG A 154 7.68 -2.23 20.16
CA ARG A 154 7.50 -3.56 20.76
C ARG A 154 8.72 -4.45 20.60
N HIS A 155 9.34 -4.45 19.42
CA HIS A 155 10.56 -5.22 19.19
C HIS A 155 11.74 -4.73 20.05
N ARG A 156 11.87 -3.41 20.24
CA ARG A 156 12.89 -2.82 21.12
C ARG A 156 12.66 -3.22 22.58
N GLU A 157 11.42 -3.09 23.06
CA GLU A 157 11.03 -3.48 24.42
C GLU A 157 11.34 -4.96 24.68
N GLN A 158 10.91 -5.86 23.79
CA GLN A 158 11.20 -7.30 23.91
C GLN A 158 12.70 -7.61 23.94
N VAL A 159 13.48 -7.01 23.04
CA VAL A 159 14.93 -7.23 23.00
C VAL A 159 15.59 -6.75 24.29
N SER A 160 15.15 -5.61 24.82
CA SER A 160 15.70 -5.06 26.07
C SER A 160 15.42 -6.01 27.24
N GLU A 161 14.17 -6.45 27.39
CA GLU A 161 13.75 -7.40 28.43
C GLU A 161 14.49 -8.74 28.33
N ASP A 162 14.61 -9.29 27.13
CA ASP A 162 15.31 -10.56 26.91
C ASP A 162 16.81 -10.44 27.22
N VAL A 163 17.44 -9.33 26.82
CA VAL A 163 18.85 -9.05 27.09
C VAL A 163 19.09 -8.86 28.59
N ASP A 164 18.24 -8.11 29.28
CA ASP A 164 18.34 -7.94 30.73
C ASP A 164 18.25 -9.28 31.45
N GLY A 165 17.31 -10.15 31.04
CA GLY A 165 17.21 -11.51 31.58
C GLY A 165 18.47 -12.35 31.33
N ILE A 166 19.04 -12.27 30.13
CA ILE A 166 20.29 -12.98 29.77
C ILE A 166 21.47 -12.48 30.62
N LEU A 167 21.57 -11.16 30.82
CA LEU A 167 22.63 -10.55 31.62
C LEU A 167 22.49 -10.93 33.11
N ALA A 168 21.27 -10.90 33.64
CA ALA A 168 20.98 -11.31 35.02
C ALA A 168 21.35 -12.79 35.26
N ALA A 169 21.21 -13.65 34.25
CA ALA A 169 21.63 -15.05 34.29
C ALA A 169 23.12 -15.26 33.98
N GLY A 170 23.92 -14.21 33.81
CA GLY A 170 25.35 -14.30 33.53
C GLY A 170 25.70 -14.83 32.14
N CYS A 171 24.75 -14.87 31.21
CA CYS A 171 24.89 -15.49 29.88
C CYS A 171 25.37 -14.50 28.79
N HIS A 172 26.10 -13.45 29.19
CA HIS A 172 26.54 -12.38 28.29
C HIS A 172 27.45 -12.88 27.16
N ARG A 173 28.41 -13.75 27.51
CA ARG A 173 29.37 -14.30 26.55
C ARG A 173 28.67 -15.19 25.52
N GLU A 174 27.74 -16.03 25.98
CA GLU A 174 26.96 -16.96 25.18
C GLU A 174 26.10 -16.22 24.16
N LEU A 175 25.51 -15.08 24.54
CA LEU A 175 24.81 -14.20 23.60
C LEU A 175 25.75 -13.66 22.51
N ASN A 176 26.89 -13.09 22.91
CA ASN A 176 27.83 -12.53 21.95
C ASN A 176 28.41 -13.60 21.02
N ASP A 177 28.60 -14.83 21.49
CA ASP A 177 29.05 -15.95 20.65
C ASP A 177 27.97 -16.39 19.65
N ALA A 178 26.71 -16.47 20.08
CA ALA A 178 25.58 -16.75 19.19
C ALA A 178 25.42 -15.67 18.10
N LEU A 179 25.59 -14.39 18.47
CA LEU A 179 25.56 -13.28 17.51
C LEU A 179 26.72 -13.36 16.51
N ARG A 180 27.95 -13.59 16.97
CA ARG A 180 29.12 -13.78 16.09
C ARG A 180 28.92 -14.93 15.11
N ALA A 181 28.40 -16.07 15.58
CA ALA A 181 28.07 -17.20 14.72
C ALA A 181 27.00 -16.82 13.69
N GLY A 182 25.95 -16.12 14.12
CA GLY A 182 24.88 -15.64 13.24
C GLY A 182 25.35 -14.65 12.17
N TYR A 183 26.27 -13.74 12.51
CA TYR A 183 26.89 -12.80 11.57
C TYR A 183 27.76 -13.53 10.54
N ARG A 184 28.61 -14.47 10.98
CA ARG A 184 29.46 -15.27 10.08
C ARG A 184 28.64 -16.11 9.11
N ALA A 185 27.57 -16.75 9.61
CA ALA A 185 26.69 -17.57 8.78
C ALA A 185 25.97 -16.77 7.67
N ARG A 186 25.85 -15.46 7.86
CA ARG A 186 25.18 -14.54 6.92
C ARG A 186 26.17 -13.61 6.21
N ALA A 187 27.47 -13.86 6.37
CA ALA A 187 28.50 -13.08 5.71
C ALA A 187 28.48 -13.37 4.21
N THR A 188 28.72 -12.34 3.41
CA THR A 188 28.89 -12.46 1.96
C THR A 188 30.32 -12.12 1.56
N VAL A 189 30.77 -12.61 0.41
CA VAL A 189 32.08 -12.24 -0.15
C VAL A 189 31.87 -11.12 -1.16
N GLY A 190 32.51 -9.97 -0.92
CA GLY A 190 32.50 -8.82 -1.82
C GLY A 190 33.48 -8.98 -2.99
N GLU A 191 33.44 -8.03 -3.92
CA GLU A 191 34.45 -7.91 -4.97
C GLU A 191 35.85 -7.77 -4.34
N GLY A 192 36.79 -8.61 -4.79
CA GLY A 192 38.14 -8.68 -4.21
C GLY A 192 38.31 -9.66 -3.04
N GLY A 193 37.30 -10.49 -2.72
CA GLY A 193 37.43 -11.56 -1.73
C GLY A 193 37.25 -11.11 -0.27
N ALA A 194 36.88 -9.85 -0.03
CA ALA A 194 36.62 -9.33 1.30
C ALA A 194 35.33 -9.91 1.91
N VAL A 195 35.38 -10.33 3.17
CA VAL A 195 34.19 -10.81 3.90
C VAL A 195 33.39 -9.63 4.42
N ILE A 196 32.14 -9.52 4.00
CA ILE A 196 31.20 -8.47 4.40
C ILE A 196 30.18 -9.08 5.37
N LEU A 197 30.20 -8.61 6.61
CA LEU A 197 29.21 -8.98 7.62
C LEU A 197 27.92 -8.17 7.44
N PRO A 198 26.74 -8.77 7.67
CA PRO A 198 25.49 -8.04 7.53
C PRO A 198 25.36 -7.00 8.63
N ARG A 199 24.75 -5.86 8.30
CA ARG A 199 24.33 -4.87 9.29
C ARG A 199 23.35 -5.51 10.30
N PRO A 200 23.36 -5.06 11.57
CA PRO A 200 24.14 -3.94 12.12
C PRO A 200 25.56 -4.33 12.54
N ASN A 201 25.94 -5.62 12.52
CA ASN A 201 27.22 -6.14 13.02
C ASN A 201 27.58 -5.58 14.42
N ARG A 202 26.62 -5.63 15.35
CA ARG A 202 26.74 -5.08 16.70
C ARG A 202 26.71 -6.21 17.73
N LEU A 203 27.61 -6.14 18.71
CA LEU A 203 27.63 -7.01 19.88
C LEU A 203 27.21 -6.22 21.11
N LEU A 204 26.72 -6.91 22.14
CA LEU A 204 26.33 -6.29 23.42
C LEU A 204 27.59 -6.02 24.24
N LEU A 205 27.79 -4.78 24.68
CA LEU A 205 28.97 -4.38 25.45
C LEU A 205 28.83 -4.64 26.95
N GLY A 206 27.61 -4.63 27.48
CA GLY A 206 27.31 -4.95 28.88
C GLY A 206 25.96 -4.35 29.31
N ALA A 207 25.69 -4.35 30.62
CA ALA A 207 24.42 -3.88 31.18
C ALA A 207 24.09 -2.40 30.89
N HIS A 208 25.10 -1.56 30.69
CA HIS A 208 24.90 -0.16 30.33
C HIS A 208 24.54 0.06 28.84
N ASP A 209 24.67 -0.97 28.00
CA ASP A 209 24.50 -0.90 26.54
C ASP A 209 23.18 -1.51 26.06
N VAL A 210 22.31 -1.96 26.99
CA VAL A 210 21.09 -2.70 26.63
C VAL A 210 20.16 -1.89 25.73
N ASP A 211 19.89 -0.63 26.08
CA ASP A 211 19.03 0.26 25.31
C ASP A 211 19.61 0.54 23.90
N ASP A 212 20.88 0.93 23.84
CA ASP A 212 21.56 1.24 22.57
C ASP A 212 21.70 0.00 21.67
N PHE A 213 21.91 -1.17 22.27
CA PHE A 213 21.91 -2.45 21.57
C PHE A 213 20.51 -2.76 21.03
N ALA A 214 19.46 -2.65 21.85
CA ALA A 214 18.08 -2.89 21.45
C ALA A 214 17.67 -1.97 20.30
N ASP A 215 17.99 -0.68 20.38
CA ASP A 215 17.72 0.30 19.32
C ASP A 215 18.43 -0.07 18.00
N ALA A 216 19.68 -0.52 18.07
CA ALA A 216 20.44 -0.90 16.89
C ALA A 216 19.94 -2.20 16.25
N VAL A 217 19.38 -3.14 17.02
CA VAL A 217 19.05 -4.49 16.53
C VAL A 217 17.54 -4.76 16.38
N ALA A 218 16.66 -3.92 16.92
CA ALA A 218 15.21 -4.12 16.89
C ALA A 218 14.62 -4.22 15.48
N GLY A 219 15.31 -3.72 14.45
CA GLY A 219 14.92 -3.87 13.04
C GLY A 219 15.26 -5.23 12.41
N TYR A 220 16.06 -6.06 13.07
CA TYR A 220 16.68 -7.24 12.48
C TYR A 220 16.10 -8.53 13.08
N GLY A 221 15.09 -9.10 12.41
CA GLY A 221 14.33 -10.26 12.91
C GLY A 221 15.21 -11.41 13.40
N TRP A 222 16.21 -11.81 12.62
CA TRP A 222 17.09 -12.92 13.00
C TRP A 222 17.92 -12.66 14.27
N ILE A 223 18.25 -11.40 14.58
CA ILE A 223 18.95 -11.05 15.83
C ILE A 223 17.98 -11.18 17.00
N ARG A 224 16.75 -10.66 16.84
CA ARG A 224 15.69 -10.81 17.84
C ARG A 224 15.43 -12.28 18.15
N ASP A 225 15.37 -13.13 17.12
CA ASP A 225 15.17 -14.57 17.29
C ASP A 225 16.32 -15.22 18.09
N VAL A 226 17.57 -14.82 17.84
CA VAL A 226 18.73 -15.31 18.61
C VAL A 226 18.64 -14.89 20.07
N VAL A 227 18.37 -13.61 20.33
CA VAL A 227 18.22 -13.07 21.68
C VAL A 227 17.09 -13.78 22.42
N HIS A 228 15.91 -13.85 21.81
CA HIS A 228 14.73 -14.47 22.40
C HIS A 228 14.92 -15.97 22.66
N THR A 229 15.47 -16.70 21.69
CA THR A 229 15.74 -18.14 21.86
C THR A 229 16.72 -18.39 23.00
N LEU A 230 17.78 -17.56 23.10
CA LEU A 230 18.75 -17.72 24.19
C LEU A 230 18.13 -17.40 25.55
N ARG A 231 17.27 -16.38 25.63
CA ARG A 231 16.50 -16.05 26.83
C ARG A 231 15.62 -17.23 27.28
N LEU A 232 14.93 -17.89 26.36
CA LEU A 232 14.09 -19.05 26.68
C LEU A 232 14.90 -20.27 27.13
N VAL A 233 16.07 -20.52 26.54
CA VAL A 233 16.89 -21.71 26.83
C VAL A 233 17.68 -21.58 28.13
N ARG A 234 18.14 -20.38 28.48
CA ARG A 234 19.12 -20.18 29.57
C ARG A 234 18.56 -19.56 30.84
N VAL A 235 17.35 -19.03 30.79
CA VAL A 235 16.76 -18.32 31.92
C VAL A 235 15.39 -18.94 32.21
N PRO A 236 15.30 -19.93 33.13
CA PRO A 236 14.02 -20.52 33.51
C PRO A 236 13.09 -19.45 34.11
N GLN A 237 11.77 -19.61 33.90
CA GLN A 237 10.74 -18.72 34.44
C GLN A 237 10.64 -18.79 35.95
#